data_AF-A0A2N2S667-F1
#
_entry.id   AF-A0A2N2S667-F1
#
_cell.length_a   1.000
_cell.length_b   1.000
_cell.length_c   1.000
_cell.angle_alpha   90.00
_cell.angle_beta   90.00
_cell.angle_gamma   90.00
#
_symmetry.space_group_name_H-M   'P 1'
#
loop_
_entity.id
_entity.type
_entity.pdbx_description
1 polymer ?
#
loop_
_entity_poly.entity_id
_entity_poly.type
_entity_poly.pdbx_seq_one_letter_code
_entity_poly.pdbx_strand_id
1 'polypeptide(L)'
;MAKNLKTHSPSCPCGSNRTYDNCCQPYHNGLVVPTAVALMRSRYSAYVLRLEGYLLKTWHPDTRPDHLGLENDTQTKWLGLSVKRHELGGPDCAI
;
A
#
# COMPACT_ATOMS: atom_id res chain seq x y z
N MET A 1 26.88 27.58 2.55
CA MET A 1 26.77 26.98 1.20
C MET A 1 25.57 26.06 1.19
N ALA A 2 24.52 26.43 0.47
CA ALA A 2 23.25 25.71 0.45
C ALA A 2 23.46 24.32 -0.17
N LYS A 3 23.22 23.27 0.63
CA LYS A 3 23.28 21.89 0.17
C LYS A 3 22.03 21.67 -0.67
N ASN A 4 22.21 21.57 -1.98
CA ASN A 4 21.17 21.31 -2.97
C ASN A 4 20.54 19.93 -2.67
N LEU A 5 19.44 19.93 -1.92
CA LEU A 5 18.68 18.74 -1.58
C LEU A 5 17.92 18.31 -2.83
N LYS A 6 18.53 17.43 -3.62
CA LYS A 6 17.84 16.72 -4.69
C LYS A 6 16.83 15.78 -3.99
N THR A 7 15.63 16.27 -3.75
CA THR A 7 14.51 15.50 -3.18
C THR A 7 14.09 14.46 -4.21
N HIS A 8 14.83 13.35 -4.29
CA HIS A 8 14.36 12.15 -4.99
C HIS A 8 13.27 11.56 -4.13
N SER A 9 12.00 11.86 -4.48
CA SER A 9 10.86 11.15 -3.91
C SER A 9 11.13 9.65 -4.08
N PRO A 10 11.19 8.87 -2.98
CA PRO A 10 11.54 7.47 -3.06
C PRO A 10 10.57 6.75 -4.00
N SER A 11 11.09 5.79 -4.76
CA SER A 11 10.26 4.92 -5.59
C SER A 11 9.25 4.20 -4.69
N CYS A 12 8.04 4.01 -5.23
CA CYS A 12 6.98 3.41 -4.45
C CYS A 12 7.28 1.92 -4.21
N PRO A 13 7.21 1.44 -2.95
CA PRO A 13 7.56 0.07 -2.62
C PRO A 13 6.64 -0.98 -3.27
N CYS A 14 5.46 -0.61 -3.78
CA CYS A 14 4.56 -1.52 -4.50
C CYS A 14 5.11 -2.07 -5.83
N GLY A 15 6.29 -1.66 -6.28
CA GLY A 15 6.89 -2.15 -7.53
C GLY A 15 6.33 -1.49 -8.80
N SER A 16 5.59 -0.38 -8.68
CA SER A 16 5.00 0.33 -9.84
C SER A 16 6.01 1.20 -10.62
N ASN A 17 7.28 1.26 -10.19
CA ASN A 17 8.34 2.13 -10.74
C ASN A 17 8.04 3.66 -10.71
N ARG A 18 6.89 4.06 -10.16
CA ARG A 18 6.51 5.46 -9.92
C ARG A 18 7.04 5.94 -8.58
N THR A 19 7.13 7.25 -8.39
CA THR A 19 7.41 7.86 -7.09
C THR A 19 6.25 7.59 -6.13
N TYR A 20 6.52 7.54 -4.82
CA TYR A 20 5.49 7.28 -3.80
C TYR A 20 4.33 8.28 -3.88
N ASP A 21 4.64 9.56 -4.03
CA ASP A 21 3.69 10.67 -4.15
C ASP A 21 2.70 10.51 -5.31
N ASN A 22 3.17 10.00 -6.46
CA ASN A 22 2.35 9.78 -7.66
C ASN A 22 1.81 8.33 -7.76
N CYS A 23 1.86 7.57 -6.66
CA CYS A 23 1.47 6.15 -6.67
C CYS A 23 0.57 5.78 -5.50
N CYS A 24 1.12 5.47 -4.32
CA CYS A 24 0.33 4.96 -3.19
C CYS A 24 -0.03 6.05 -2.17
N GLN A 25 0.72 7.14 -2.11
CA GLN A 25 0.46 8.26 -1.21
C GLN A 25 -0.98 8.80 -1.29
N PRO A 26 -1.57 9.10 -2.47
CA PRO A 26 -2.92 9.67 -2.53
C PRO A 26 -3.96 8.74 -1.90
N TYR A 27 -3.81 7.42 -2.06
CA TYR A 27 -4.70 6.43 -1.43
C TYR A 27 -4.54 6.41 0.09
N HIS A 28 -3.30 6.50 0.58
CA HIS A 28 -3.04 6.59 2.02
C HIS A 28 -3.61 7.88 2.63
N ASN A 29 -3.67 8.96 1.84
CA ASN A 29 -4.28 10.24 2.22
C ASN A 29 -5.81 10.24 2.07
N GLY A 30 -6.43 9.12 1.69
CA GLY A 30 -7.89 8.96 1.65
C GLY A 30 -8.53 9.01 0.27
N LEU A 31 -7.75 9.04 -0.82
CA LEU A 31 -8.30 8.84 -2.16
C LEU A 31 -8.91 7.43 -2.27
N VAL A 32 -10.07 7.33 -2.93
CA VAL A 32 -10.74 6.06 -3.17
C VAL A 32 -9.86 5.19 -4.08
N VAL A 33 -9.72 3.92 -3.71
CA VAL A 33 -8.93 2.97 -4.48
C VAL A 33 -9.83 2.31 -5.52
N PRO A 34 -9.56 2.48 -6.83
CA PRO A 34 -10.52 2.13 -7.87
C PRO A 34 -10.59 0.64 -8.20
N THR A 35 -9.54 -0.14 -7.87
CA THR A 35 -9.45 -1.55 -8.25
C THR A 35 -8.81 -2.38 -7.14
N ALA A 36 -9.12 -3.68 -7.11
CA ALA A 36 -8.53 -4.62 -6.16
C ALA A 36 -7.00 -4.65 -6.24
N VAL A 37 -6.42 -4.58 -7.44
CA VAL A 37 -4.96 -4.54 -7.62
C VAL A 37 -4.34 -3.25 -7.08
N ALA A 38 -5.00 -2.10 -7.24
CA ALA A 38 -4.54 -0.85 -6.65
C ALA A 38 -4.63 -0.89 -5.11
N LEU A 39 -5.67 -1.54 -4.57
CA LEU A 39 -5.83 -1.72 -3.11
C LEU A 39 -4.75 -2.65 -2.55
N MET A 40 -4.47 -3.75 -3.24
CA MET A 40 -3.40 -4.68 -2.87
C MET A 40 -2.03 -3.99 -2.85
N ARG A 41 -1.71 -3.21 -3.90
CA ARG A 41 -0.45 -2.45 -4.02
C ARG A 41 -0.30 -1.36 -2.95
N SER A 42 -1.37 -0.62 -2.66
CA SER A 42 -1.35 0.39 -1.60
C SER A 42 -1.21 -0.25 -0.23
N ARG A 43 -1.96 -1.32 0.08
CA ARG A 43 -1.81 -2.06 1.33
C ARG A 43 -0.39 -2.63 1.52
N TYR A 44 0.22 -3.19 0.47
CA TYR A 44 1.63 -3.60 0.53
C TYR A 44 2.54 -2.42 0.93
N SER A 45 2.37 -1.27 0.27
CA SER A 45 3.16 -0.07 0.59
C SER A 45 2.93 0.42 2.01
N ALA A 46 1.71 0.31 2.53
CA ALA A 46 1.38 0.65 3.90
C ALA A 46 2.06 -0.27 4.91
N TYR A 47 2.22 -1.58 4.63
CA TYR A 47 3.03 -2.45 5.48
C TYR A 47 4.51 -2.04 5.51
N VAL A 48 5.10 -1.72 4.35
CA VAL A 48 6.49 -1.26 4.27
C VAL A 48 6.71 0.04 5.05
N LEU A 49 5.74 0.96 4.97
CA LEU A 49 5.79 2.26 5.62
C LEU A 49 5.18 2.26 7.05
N ARG A 50 4.74 1.11 7.55
CA ARG A 50 4.07 0.93 8.85
C ARG A 50 2.86 1.86 9.06
N LEU A 51 2.08 2.08 8.01
CA LEU A 51 0.86 2.91 8.04
C LEU A 51 -0.33 2.08 8.51
N GLU A 52 -0.34 1.72 9.80
CA GLU A 52 -1.32 0.80 10.37
C GLU A 52 -2.77 1.31 10.24
N GLY A 53 -3.00 2.61 10.51
CA GLY A 53 -4.34 3.21 10.38
C GLY A 53 -4.95 3.04 8.99
N TYR A 54 -4.13 3.07 7.92
CA TYR A 54 -4.61 2.81 6.57
C TYR A 54 -4.98 1.33 6.36
N LEU A 55 -4.17 0.41 6.88
CA LEU A 55 -4.41 -1.03 6.79
C LEU A 55 -5.70 -1.42 7.50
N LEU A 56 -5.90 -0.89 8.71
CA LEU A 56 -7.14 -1.06 9.45
C LEU A 56 -8.31 -0.50 8.65
N LYS A 57 -8.27 0.77 8.22
CA LYS A 57 -9.37 1.41 7.47
C LYS A 57 -9.79 0.64 6.21
N THR A 58 -8.84 0.03 5.52
CA THR A 58 -9.07 -0.71 4.27
C THR A 58 -9.36 -2.20 4.46
N TRP A 59 -9.37 -2.69 5.69
CA TRP A 59 -9.76 -4.06 6.02
C TRP A 59 -11.28 -4.18 6.07
N HIS A 60 -11.82 -5.33 5.67
CA HIS A 60 -13.22 -5.67 5.92
C HIS A 60 -13.54 -5.61 7.44
N PRO A 61 -14.64 -4.97 7.86
CA PRO A 61 -14.92 -4.75 9.29
C PRO A 61 -15.03 -6.04 10.10
N ASP A 62 -15.54 -7.12 9.50
CA ASP A 62 -15.80 -8.39 10.19
C ASP A 62 -14.53 -9.17 10.57
N THR A 63 -13.44 -8.99 9.81
CA THR A 63 -12.20 -9.76 9.99
C THR A 63 -11.00 -8.90 10.41
N ARG A 64 -11.26 -7.63 10.72
CA ARG A 64 -10.24 -6.65 11.07
C ARG A 64 -9.78 -6.87 12.53
N PRO A 65 -8.47 -7.07 12.79
CA PRO A 65 -7.95 -7.04 14.14
C PRO A 65 -7.97 -5.61 14.71
N ASP A 66 -8.00 -5.46 16.03
CA ASP A 66 -7.99 -4.14 16.66
C ASP A 66 -6.68 -3.37 16.40
N HIS A 67 -5.56 -4.09 16.38
CA HIS A 67 -4.20 -3.55 16.20
C HIS A 67 -3.31 -4.58 15.48
N LEU A 68 -2.34 -4.11 14.67
CA LEU A 68 -1.40 -5.00 13.98
C LEU A 68 -0.01 -5.07 14.65
N GLY A 69 0.38 -4.07 15.46
CA GLY A 69 1.67 -4.10 16.15
C GLY A 69 2.87 -3.84 15.25
N LEU A 70 2.67 -3.15 14.12
CA LEU A 70 3.72 -2.96 13.11
C LEU A 70 4.92 -2.14 13.62
N GLU A 71 4.71 -1.29 14.62
CA GLU A 71 5.75 -0.52 15.29
C GLU A 71 6.76 -1.38 16.05
N ASN A 72 6.30 -2.50 16.63
CA ASN A 72 7.13 -3.41 17.41
C ASN A 72 7.77 -4.51 16.53
N ASP A 73 7.27 -4.68 15.30
CA ASP A 73 7.83 -5.64 14.35
C ASP A 73 9.08 -5.09 13.68
N THR A 74 10.25 -5.52 14.17
CA THR A 74 11.57 -5.14 13.64
C THR A 74 12.21 -6.23 12.78
N GLN A 75 11.59 -7.41 12.71
CA GLN A 75 12.15 -8.59 12.04
C GLN A 75 11.68 -8.69 10.58
N THR A 76 10.52 -8.15 10.23
CA THR A 76 9.98 -8.27 8.88
C THR A 76 10.68 -7.34 7.90
N LYS A 77 11.32 -7.95 6.90
CA LYS A 77 11.93 -7.24 5.79
C LYS A 77 11.12 -7.45 4.51
N TRP A 78 10.54 -6.36 4.01
CA TRP A 78 9.79 -6.35 2.75
C TRP A 78 10.75 -6.21 1.56
N LEU A 79 10.84 -7.24 0.73
CA LEU A 79 11.82 -7.31 -0.36
C LEU A 79 11.30 -6.74 -1.69
N GLY A 80 10.00 -6.82 -1.92
CA GLY A 80 9.37 -6.35 -3.16
C GLY A 80 8.03 -7.04 -3.40
N LEU A 81 7.25 -6.47 -4.31
CA LEU A 81 5.95 -7.00 -4.72
C LEU A 81 5.93 -7.31 -6.23
N SER A 82 5.44 -8.49 -6.58
CA SER A 82 5.16 -8.89 -7.97
C SER A 82 3.75 -9.48 -8.05
N VAL A 83 2.82 -8.74 -8.66
CA VAL A 83 1.44 -9.21 -8.87
C VAL A 83 1.43 -10.14 -10.09
N LYS A 84 1.03 -11.40 -9.91
CA LYS A 84 1.02 -12.42 -10.98
C LYS A 84 -0.29 -12.41 -11.79
N ARG A 85 -1.42 -12.19 -11.13
CA ARG A 85 -2.76 -12.16 -11.72
C ARG A 85 -3.66 -11.26 -10.88
N HIS A 86 -4.61 -10.60 -11.55
CA HIS A 86 -5.78 -10.04 -10.92
C HIS A 86 -6.95 -10.13 -11.89
N GLU A 87 -8.16 -10.18 -11.35
CA GLU A 87 -9.40 -10.21 -12.11
C GLU A 87 -10.30 -9.06 -11.62
N LEU A 88 -11.01 -8.45 -12.55
CA LEU A 88 -12.09 -7.53 -12.22
C LEU A 88 -13.32 -8.41 -12.05
N GLY A 89 -13.78 -8.58 -10.81
CA GLY A 89 -15.05 -9.25 -10.57
C GLY A 89 -16.15 -8.45 -11.27
N GLY A 90 -16.67 -8.99 -12.38
CA GLY A 90 -17.87 -8.50 -13.04
C GLY A 90 -19.12 -8.87 -12.24
N PRO A 91 -20.30 -8.31 -12.59
CA PRO A 91 -21.55 -8.57 -11.88
C PRO A 91 -22.01 -10.03 -11.92
N ASP A 92 -21.36 -10.89 -12.71
CA ASP A 92 -21.73 -12.27 -13.00
C ASP A 92 -20.72 -13.34 -12.52
N CYS A 93 -19.64 -12.97 -11.83
CA CYS A 93 -18.71 -13.95 -11.29
C CYS A 93 -19.20 -14.49 -9.93
N ALA A 94 -20.15 -15.42 -9.96
CA ALA A 94 -20.33 -16.39 -8.88
C ALA A 94 -19.16 -17.37 -8.92
N ILE A 95 -18.40 -17.47 -7.83
CA ILE A 95 -17.44 -18.55 -7.59
C ILE A 95 -18.16 -19.77 -7.01
#